data_AF-A0A7S2IY41-F1
#
_entry.id   AF-A0A7S2IY41-F1
#
_cell.length_a   1.000
_cell.length_b   1.000
_cell.length_c   1.000
_cell.angle_alpha   90.00
_cell.angle_beta   90.00
_cell.angle_gamma   90.00
#
_symmetry.space_group_name_H-M   'P 1'
#
loop_
_entity.id
_entity.type
_entity.pdbx_description
1 polymer ?
#
loop_
_entity_poly.entity_id
_entity_poly.type
_entity_poly.pdbx_seq_one_letter_code
_entity_poly.pdbx_strand_id
1 'polypeptide(L)'
;CVWCGGGTCHTNSSAKCEPFDYLMYGEGVAFPDFTAKGVYKVADCLKGDIALPNYDYTCLEESSKSGCADIWNAEECLASKDGRPVDKVGALQVHGQPCVWCGGGPCHSGKTSICEAFDYAVNGEGRAFAAFQAKGNYRLAACQAGKPKAATLENFTDFVPGYTYKPLPAPTIPPREKWWLPETPTAETVSCLSFANAGCSALTDMGACLSSRDGSDVA
;
A
#
# COMPACT_ATOMS: atom_id res chain seq x y z
N CYS A 1 -11.31 -5.60 -11.64
CA CYS A 1 -10.54 -6.76 -11.15
C CYS A 1 -9.89 -6.44 -9.81
N VAL A 2 -9.28 -7.42 -9.14
CA VAL A 2 -8.55 -7.25 -7.88
C VAL A 2 -7.19 -7.92 -8.00
N TRP A 3 -6.11 -7.16 -7.89
CA TRP A 3 -4.73 -7.66 -7.91
C TRP A 3 -4.30 -8.15 -6.53
N CYS A 4 -3.74 -9.35 -6.43
CA CYS A 4 -3.44 -10.02 -5.16
C CYS A 4 -1.98 -9.87 -4.71
N GLY A 5 -1.32 -8.78 -5.12
CA GLY A 5 0.05 -8.48 -4.70
C GLY A 5 1.12 -9.38 -5.34
N GLY A 6 0.82 -10.00 -6.48
CA GLY A 6 1.75 -10.87 -7.24
C GLY A 6 1.79 -12.33 -6.78
N GLY A 7 1.20 -12.63 -5.62
CA GLY A 7 0.91 -13.99 -5.15
C GLY A 7 -0.45 -14.48 -5.62
N THR A 8 -0.81 -15.71 -5.23
CA THR A 8 -2.12 -16.29 -5.51
C THR A 8 -3.21 -15.58 -4.72
N CYS A 9 -4.36 -15.37 -5.35
CA CYS A 9 -5.50 -14.71 -4.73
C CYS A 9 -6.15 -15.54 -3.64
N HIS A 10 -6.31 -16.85 -3.85
CA HIS A 10 -6.92 -17.77 -2.90
C HIS A 10 -6.29 -19.16 -3.00
N THR A 11 -6.61 -20.03 -2.04
CA THR A 11 -6.16 -21.43 -2.06
C THR A 11 -6.71 -22.18 -3.28
N ASN A 12 -5.90 -23.10 -3.82
CA ASN A 12 -6.19 -23.90 -5.02
C ASN A 12 -6.31 -23.12 -6.35
N SER A 13 -5.78 -21.89 -6.41
CA SER A 13 -5.69 -21.12 -7.65
C SER A 13 -4.27 -20.61 -7.87
N SER A 14 -3.88 -20.45 -9.13
CA SER A 14 -2.66 -19.75 -9.54
C SER A 14 -2.91 -18.29 -9.95
N ALA A 15 -4.16 -17.83 -9.90
CA ALA A 15 -4.56 -16.51 -10.33
C ALA A 15 -3.95 -15.44 -9.41
N LYS A 16 -3.38 -14.41 -10.04
CA LYS A 16 -2.80 -13.24 -9.35
C LYS A 16 -3.76 -12.04 -9.36
N CYS A 17 -4.85 -12.18 -10.10
CA CYS A 17 -5.89 -11.19 -10.30
C CYS A 17 -7.23 -11.92 -10.30
N GLU A 18 -8.26 -11.42 -9.63
CA GLU A 18 -9.59 -12.07 -9.61
C GLU A 18 -10.72 -11.03 -9.73
N PRO A 19 -11.95 -11.43 -10.10
CA PRO A 19 -13.12 -10.55 -10.04
C PRO A 19 -13.38 -10.09 -8.60
N PHE A 20 -13.87 -8.86 -8.43
CA PHE A 20 -14.06 -8.25 -7.11
C PHE A 20 -15.05 -9.05 -6.24
N ASP A 21 -16.28 -9.26 -6.72
CA ASP A 21 -17.29 -9.96 -5.94
C ASP A 21 -16.89 -11.42 -5.64
N TYR A 22 -16.32 -12.10 -6.63
CA TYR A 22 -15.80 -13.46 -6.46
C TYR A 22 -14.81 -13.52 -5.30
N LEU A 23 -13.84 -12.61 -5.25
CA LEU A 23 -12.80 -12.62 -4.23
C LEU A 23 -13.29 -12.14 -2.86
N MET A 24 -14.17 -11.12 -2.82
CA MET A 24 -14.64 -10.51 -1.58
C MET A 24 -15.69 -11.35 -0.85
N TYR A 25 -16.48 -12.13 -1.59
CA TYR A 25 -17.60 -12.92 -1.04
C TYR A 25 -17.45 -14.44 -1.25
N GLY A 26 -16.45 -14.90 -2.00
CA GLY A 26 -16.28 -16.32 -2.32
C GLY A 26 -15.63 -17.19 -1.23
N GLU A 27 -15.05 -16.61 -0.18
CA GLU A 27 -14.42 -17.41 0.88
C GLU A 27 -15.47 -18.23 1.65
N GLY A 28 -15.22 -19.54 1.80
CA GLY A 28 -16.14 -20.50 2.40
C GLY A 28 -17.33 -20.89 1.49
N VAL A 29 -17.40 -20.34 0.28
CA VAL A 29 -18.46 -20.62 -0.70
C VAL A 29 -17.88 -21.16 -2.00
N ALA A 30 -17.04 -20.36 -2.66
CA ALA A 30 -16.38 -20.68 -3.93
C ALA A 30 -14.95 -21.21 -3.73
N PHE A 31 -14.26 -20.79 -2.67
CA PHE A 31 -12.92 -21.26 -2.33
C PHE A 31 -12.69 -21.27 -0.81
N PRO A 32 -11.73 -22.05 -0.30
CA PRO A 32 -11.50 -22.19 1.15
C PRO A 32 -10.98 -20.91 1.82
N ASP A 33 -9.92 -20.29 1.27
CA ASP A 33 -9.24 -19.17 1.92
C ASP A 33 -8.86 -18.06 0.94
N PHE A 34 -9.21 -16.80 1.26
CA PHE A 34 -8.71 -15.62 0.56
C PHE A 34 -7.35 -15.21 1.14
N THR A 35 -6.28 -15.49 0.40
CA THR A 35 -4.88 -15.38 0.88
C THR A 35 -4.31 -13.97 0.80
N ALA A 36 -4.92 -13.06 0.04
CA ALA A 36 -4.38 -11.71 -0.20
C ALA A 36 -5.08 -10.58 0.59
N LYS A 37 -5.88 -10.88 1.62
CA LYS A 37 -6.68 -9.94 2.44
C LYS A 37 -5.95 -8.68 2.93
N GLY A 38 -4.62 -8.73 3.08
CA GLY A 38 -3.82 -7.59 3.54
C GLY A 38 -2.98 -6.89 2.47
N VAL A 39 -3.01 -7.35 1.21
CA VAL A 39 -2.09 -6.87 0.16
C VAL A 39 -2.77 -6.64 -1.20
N TYR A 40 -4.05 -6.95 -1.32
CA TYR A 40 -4.79 -6.81 -2.56
C TYR A 40 -5.00 -5.34 -2.94
N LYS A 41 -5.20 -5.08 -4.23
CA LYS A 41 -5.56 -3.77 -4.79
C LYS A 41 -6.75 -3.93 -5.73
N VAL A 42 -7.77 -3.10 -5.56
CA VAL A 42 -8.95 -3.11 -6.42
C VAL A 42 -8.68 -2.24 -7.63
N ALA A 43 -8.98 -2.75 -8.82
CA ALA A 43 -8.96 -1.96 -10.04
C ALA A 43 -10.06 -0.92 -9.96
N ASP A 44 -9.69 0.35 -10.09
CA ASP A 44 -10.60 1.46 -10.17
C ASP A 44 -10.07 2.51 -11.16
N CYS A 45 -10.92 3.48 -11.43
CA CYS A 45 -10.62 4.65 -12.23
C CYS A 45 -9.82 5.70 -11.50
N LEU A 46 -9.63 5.52 -10.20
CA LEU A 46 -8.68 6.26 -9.43
C LEU A 46 -7.29 5.68 -9.72
N LYS A 47 -6.88 5.82 -10.98
CA LYS A 47 -5.48 5.89 -11.43
C LYS A 47 -4.76 7.12 -10.84
N GLY A 48 -5.19 7.58 -9.67
CA GLY A 48 -4.49 8.57 -8.89
C GLY A 48 -3.45 7.83 -8.10
N ASP A 49 -2.20 8.29 -8.20
CA ASP A 49 -1.24 8.07 -7.14
C ASP A 49 -1.95 8.30 -5.79
N ILE A 50 -1.74 7.41 -4.82
CA ILE A 50 -2.26 7.58 -3.47
C ILE A 50 -1.76 8.96 -3.01
N ALA A 51 -2.70 9.89 -2.89
CA ALA A 51 -2.40 11.25 -2.53
C ALA A 51 -1.83 11.28 -1.11
N LEU A 52 -0.89 12.17 -0.89
CA LEU A 52 -0.38 12.41 0.45
C LEU A 52 -1.55 12.84 1.36
N PRO A 53 -1.79 12.15 2.50
CA PRO A 53 -2.86 12.52 3.42
C PRO A 53 -2.73 13.97 3.90
N ASN A 54 -3.86 14.61 4.18
CA ASN A 54 -3.88 15.99 4.67
C ASN A 54 -3.53 16.05 6.17
N TYR A 55 -2.25 15.85 6.48
CA TYR A 55 -1.66 16.09 7.80
C TYR A 55 -0.78 17.33 7.80
N ASP A 56 -0.44 17.78 9.00
CA ASP A 56 0.67 18.72 9.17
C ASP A 56 1.99 17.96 8.99
N TYR A 57 2.93 18.56 8.26
CA TYR A 57 4.29 18.03 8.01
C TYR A 57 5.37 19.05 8.37
N THR A 58 4.97 20.21 8.91
CA THR A 58 5.87 21.36 9.12
C THR A 58 6.89 21.14 10.23
N CYS A 59 6.61 20.21 11.15
CA CYS A 59 7.52 19.81 12.23
C CYS A 59 8.58 18.78 11.79
N LEU A 60 8.52 18.28 10.54
CA LEU A 60 9.46 17.26 10.07
C LEU A 60 10.78 17.88 9.63
N GLU A 61 11.86 17.29 10.12
CA GLU A 61 13.22 17.67 9.80
C GLU A 61 13.64 17.14 8.42
N GLU A 62 14.48 17.90 7.72
CA GLU A 62 15.01 17.41 6.45
C GLU A 62 16.11 16.37 6.71
N SER A 63 15.94 15.18 6.12
CA SER A 63 16.92 14.10 6.22
C SER A 63 18.21 14.44 5.47
N SER A 64 19.21 13.55 5.57
CA SER A 64 20.48 13.72 4.85
C SER A 64 20.26 13.86 3.34
N LYS A 65 21.29 14.31 2.62
CA LYS A 65 21.24 14.41 1.14
C LYS A 65 20.99 13.07 0.44
N SER A 66 21.10 11.95 1.16
CA SER A 66 20.76 10.61 0.68
C SER A 66 19.25 10.30 0.77
N GLY A 67 18.49 11.11 1.51
CA GLY A 67 17.04 11.00 1.70
C GLY A 67 16.62 10.00 2.77
N CYS A 68 15.32 9.70 2.80
CA CYS A 68 14.72 8.77 3.74
C CYS A 68 15.34 7.36 3.66
N ALA A 69 15.80 6.94 2.48
CA ALA A 69 16.38 5.62 2.23
C ALA A 69 17.65 5.31 3.03
N ASP A 70 18.30 6.33 3.59
CA ASP A 70 19.52 6.23 4.40
C ASP A 70 19.25 6.20 5.91
N ILE A 71 17.98 6.28 6.31
CA ILE A 71 17.58 6.26 7.71
C ILE A 71 17.27 4.83 8.16
N TRP A 72 17.86 4.42 9.28
CA TRP A 72 17.80 3.04 9.79
C TRP A 72 17.13 2.88 11.16
N ASN A 73 16.50 3.94 11.68
CA ASN A 73 15.72 3.89 12.91
C ASN A 73 14.35 4.55 12.72
N ALA A 74 13.37 4.08 13.48
CA ALA A 74 11.97 4.45 13.27
C ALA A 74 11.72 5.90 13.70
N GLU A 75 12.36 6.35 14.77
CA GLU A 75 12.16 7.68 15.35
C GLU A 75 12.66 8.77 14.41
N GLU A 76 13.86 8.63 13.88
CA GLU A 76 14.42 9.54 12.87
C GLU A 76 13.59 9.50 11.60
N CYS A 77 13.19 8.30 11.14
CA CYS A 77 12.35 8.17 9.94
C CYS A 77 11.02 8.90 10.14
N LEU A 78 10.35 8.70 11.27
CA LEU A 78 9.04 9.30 11.56
C LEU A 78 9.11 10.78 11.96
N ALA A 79 10.32 11.32 12.16
CA ALA A 79 10.58 12.74 12.37
C ALA A 79 11.11 13.46 11.13
N SER A 80 11.24 12.76 9.99
CA SER A 80 11.92 13.28 8.81
C SER A 80 11.03 13.41 7.57
N LYS A 81 11.47 14.30 6.68
CA LYS A 81 11.11 14.35 5.26
C LYS A 81 12.35 14.13 4.40
N ASP A 82 12.16 13.72 3.15
CA ASP A 82 13.24 13.35 2.27
C ASP A 82 14.10 14.57 1.85
N GLY A 83 15.40 14.49 2.12
CA GLY A 83 16.38 15.54 1.83
C GLY A 83 17.19 15.33 0.54
N ARG A 84 16.82 14.37 -0.32
CA ARG A 84 17.50 14.21 -1.62
C ARG A 84 17.40 15.50 -2.42
N PRO A 85 18.46 15.94 -3.12
CA PRO A 85 18.44 17.19 -3.90
C PRO A 85 17.62 17.09 -5.20
N VAL A 86 17.01 15.93 -5.48
CA VAL A 86 16.21 15.70 -6.68
C VAL A 86 14.74 15.68 -6.31
N ASP A 87 13.93 16.50 -6.99
CA ASP A 87 12.49 16.56 -6.70
C ASP A 87 11.80 15.23 -6.96
N LYS A 88 12.24 14.50 -8.00
CA LYS A 88 11.60 13.26 -8.46
C LYS A 88 12.62 12.18 -8.78
N VAL A 89 12.20 10.93 -8.58
CA VAL A 89 12.84 9.74 -9.15
C VAL A 89 11.87 9.13 -10.16
N GLY A 90 12.19 9.29 -11.45
CA GLY A 90 11.23 9.01 -12.51
C GLY A 90 10.03 9.95 -12.41
N ALA A 91 8.83 9.40 -12.25
CA ALA A 91 7.59 10.16 -12.11
C ALA A 91 7.09 10.29 -10.66
N LEU A 92 7.87 9.82 -9.67
CA LEU A 92 7.53 9.80 -8.26
C LEU A 92 8.23 10.97 -7.55
N GLN A 93 7.49 11.76 -6.79
CA GLN A 93 8.03 12.82 -5.93
C GLN A 93 8.86 12.19 -4.81
N VAL A 94 10.04 12.73 -4.54
CA VAL A 94 10.86 12.30 -3.41
C VAL A 94 11.21 13.47 -2.51
N HIS A 95 11.82 14.54 -3.02
CA HIS A 95 12.25 15.66 -2.19
C HIS A 95 11.08 16.27 -1.44
N GLY A 96 11.29 16.53 -0.15
CA GLY A 96 10.31 17.11 0.76
C GLY A 96 9.13 16.20 1.11
N GLN A 97 9.05 14.99 0.55
CA GLN A 97 8.03 14.03 0.96
C GLN A 97 8.30 13.55 2.38
N PRO A 98 7.27 13.40 3.22
CA PRO A 98 7.44 12.75 4.50
C PRO A 98 7.97 11.33 4.33
N CYS A 99 8.84 10.94 5.24
CA CYS A 99 9.40 9.59 5.22
C CYS A 99 8.36 8.55 5.67
N VAL A 100 8.50 7.34 5.16
CA VAL A 100 7.68 6.17 5.47
C VAL A 100 8.57 5.12 6.11
N TRP A 101 8.30 4.81 7.38
CA TRP A 101 8.92 3.71 8.09
C TRP A 101 8.28 2.39 7.69
N CYS A 102 9.07 1.43 7.23
CA CYS A 102 8.59 0.18 6.64
C CYS A 102 8.50 -0.99 7.62
N GLY A 103 8.35 -0.67 8.91
CA GLY A 103 8.10 -1.68 9.93
C GLY A 103 9.34 -2.49 10.33
N GLY A 104 10.54 -1.92 10.18
CA GLY A 104 11.82 -2.58 10.48
C GLY A 104 12.29 -3.59 9.43
N GLY A 105 11.51 -3.80 8.37
CA GLY A 105 11.89 -4.58 7.19
C GLY A 105 12.06 -3.70 5.95
N PRO A 106 12.56 -4.27 4.84
CA PRO A 106 12.71 -3.54 3.59
C PRO A 106 11.38 -2.93 3.12
N CYS A 107 11.43 -1.70 2.62
CA CYS A 107 10.26 -1.05 2.05
C CYS A 107 9.78 -1.76 0.78
N HIS A 108 10.69 -2.11 -0.11
CA HIS A 108 10.35 -2.68 -1.41
C HIS A 108 11.37 -3.72 -1.89
N SER A 109 11.00 -4.47 -2.94
CA SER A 109 11.88 -5.49 -3.52
C SER A 109 13.17 -4.90 -4.10
N GLY A 110 14.28 -5.64 -3.96
CA GLY A 110 15.58 -5.27 -4.54
C GLY A 110 16.38 -4.24 -3.75
N LYS A 111 15.90 -3.81 -2.57
CA LYS A 111 16.62 -2.91 -1.65
C LYS A 111 16.48 -3.39 -0.20
N THR A 112 17.31 -2.84 0.67
CA THR A 112 17.30 -3.08 2.12
C THR A 112 16.91 -1.84 2.91
N SER A 113 16.52 -0.75 2.25
CA SER A 113 16.05 0.46 2.92
C SER A 113 14.79 0.15 3.71
N ILE A 114 14.78 0.54 4.98
CA ILE A 114 13.66 0.32 5.91
C ILE A 114 12.87 1.61 6.18
N CYS A 115 13.27 2.68 5.52
CA CYS A 115 12.61 3.98 5.47
C CYS A 115 12.67 4.48 4.02
N GLU A 116 11.64 5.16 3.51
CA GLU A 116 11.61 5.64 2.12
C GLU A 116 10.66 6.84 1.95
N ALA A 117 10.84 7.66 0.91
CA ALA A 117 9.92 8.79 0.63
C ALA A 117 8.51 8.29 0.32
N PHE A 118 7.47 8.96 0.83
CA PHE A 118 6.07 8.53 0.71
C PHE A 118 5.65 8.12 -0.69
N ASP A 119 5.70 9.04 -1.66
CA ASP A 119 5.20 8.77 -3.01
C ASP A 119 6.00 7.64 -3.68
N TYR A 120 7.33 7.60 -3.46
CA TYR A 120 8.15 6.49 -3.93
C TYR A 120 7.77 5.14 -3.30
N ALA A 121 7.58 5.09 -1.98
CA ALA A 121 7.25 3.85 -1.28
C ALA A 121 5.84 3.34 -1.61
N VAL A 122 4.86 4.25 -1.61
CA VAL A 122 3.43 3.90 -1.68
C VAL A 122 2.98 3.75 -3.14
N ASN A 123 3.48 4.60 -4.05
CA ASN A 123 3.08 4.61 -5.46
C ASN A 123 4.15 4.02 -6.40
N GLY A 124 5.34 3.67 -5.90
CA GLY A 124 6.42 3.13 -6.74
C GLY A 124 6.25 1.68 -7.20
N GLU A 125 5.31 0.93 -6.64
CA GLU A 125 5.07 -0.45 -7.05
C GLU A 125 4.62 -0.53 -8.52
N GLY A 126 5.28 -1.36 -9.32
CA GLY A 126 5.04 -1.47 -10.77
C GLY A 126 5.62 -0.31 -11.59
N ARG A 127 6.22 0.70 -10.95
CA ARG A 127 6.84 1.87 -11.61
C ARG A 127 8.36 1.92 -11.38
N ALA A 128 8.77 1.81 -10.11
CA ALA A 128 10.15 1.85 -9.67
C ALA A 128 10.64 0.50 -9.12
N PHE A 129 9.75 -0.33 -8.58
CA PHE A 129 10.08 -1.65 -8.04
C PHE A 129 8.91 -2.63 -8.18
N ALA A 130 9.19 -3.93 -8.09
CA ALA A 130 8.19 -4.96 -8.36
C ALA A 130 7.16 -5.15 -7.24
N ALA A 131 7.55 -4.92 -5.98
CA ALA A 131 6.66 -5.14 -4.84
C ALA A 131 6.95 -4.16 -3.69
N PHE A 132 5.90 -3.50 -3.17
CA PHE A 132 5.95 -2.78 -1.91
C PHE A 132 5.75 -3.80 -0.76
N GLN A 133 6.81 -4.07 0.00
CA GLN A 133 6.86 -5.14 1.00
C GLN A 133 6.18 -4.75 2.32
N ALA A 134 6.15 -3.45 2.64
CA ALA A 134 5.67 -2.97 3.93
C ALA A 134 4.19 -2.56 3.94
N LYS A 135 3.39 -2.92 2.93
CA LYS A 135 1.98 -2.50 2.74
C LYS A 135 1.11 -2.55 4.01
N GLY A 136 1.25 -3.60 4.82
CA GLY A 136 0.45 -3.77 6.04
C GLY A 136 1.06 -3.18 7.31
N ASN A 137 2.35 -2.79 7.27
CA ASN A 137 3.14 -2.49 8.47
C ASN A 137 3.87 -1.15 8.42
N TYR A 138 3.69 -0.36 7.36
CA TYR A 138 4.36 0.92 7.25
C TYR A 138 3.71 2.00 8.12
N ARG A 139 4.48 3.04 8.46
CA ARG A 139 4.00 4.25 9.12
C ARG A 139 4.52 5.49 8.41
N LEU A 140 3.64 6.45 8.23
CA LEU A 140 3.94 7.75 7.65
C LEU A 140 4.41 8.72 8.73
N ALA A 141 5.49 9.45 8.45
CA ALA A 141 5.90 10.60 9.24
C ALA A 141 4.88 11.73 9.08
N ALA A 142 4.35 12.24 10.19
CA ALA A 142 3.42 13.36 10.20
C ALA A 142 3.57 14.14 11.52
N CYS A 143 2.88 15.26 11.63
CA CYS A 143 2.89 16.11 12.82
C CYS A 143 1.54 16.05 13.52
N GLN A 144 1.57 15.79 14.83
CA GLN A 144 0.42 15.92 15.70
C GLN A 144 0.78 16.87 16.84
N ALA A 145 0.05 17.97 16.96
CA ALA A 145 0.32 19.02 17.95
C ALA A 145 1.79 19.55 17.89
N GLY A 146 2.29 19.78 16.67
CA GLY A 146 3.63 20.32 16.42
C GLY A 146 4.80 19.37 16.73
N LYS A 147 4.52 18.08 16.95
CA LYS A 147 5.55 17.06 17.21
C LYS A 147 5.43 15.91 16.22
N PRO A 148 6.54 15.27 15.85
CA PRO A 148 6.54 14.06 15.05
C PRO A 148 5.65 12.97 15.64
N LYS A 149 4.83 12.36 14.79
CA LYS A 149 3.89 11.30 15.13
C LYS A 149 3.69 10.35 13.96
N ALA A 150 3.64 9.06 14.25
CA ALA A 150 3.30 8.04 13.27
C ALA A 150 1.83 8.14 12.83
N ALA A 151 1.60 8.02 11.53
CA ALA A 151 0.27 7.94 10.95
C ALA A 151 0.13 6.76 9.99
N THR A 152 -1.11 6.37 9.71
CA THR A 152 -1.53 5.60 8.55
C THR A 152 -2.06 6.56 7.48
N LEU A 153 -2.70 6.07 6.42
CA LEU A 153 -3.39 6.95 5.47
C LEU A 153 -4.64 7.59 6.08
N GLU A 154 -5.20 6.96 7.12
CA GLU A 154 -6.49 7.30 7.70
C GLU A 154 -6.34 8.07 9.02
N ASN A 155 -5.38 7.70 9.89
CA ASN A 155 -5.27 8.34 11.20
C ASN A 155 -3.87 8.22 11.85
N PHE A 156 -3.66 8.98 12.92
CA PHE A 156 -2.50 8.85 13.79
C PHE A 156 -2.54 7.56 14.61
N THR A 157 -1.37 7.04 14.97
CA THR A 157 -1.25 5.81 15.77
C THR A 157 -0.04 5.83 16.69
N ASP A 158 -0.18 5.15 17.84
CA ASP A 158 0.93 4.89 18.77
C ASP A 158 1.73 3.64 18.40
N PHE A 159 1.15 2.75 17.59
CA PHE A 159 1.76 1.48 17.24
C PHE A 159 2.70 1.65 16.04
N VAL A 160 4.00 1.49 16.26
CA VAL A 160 5.04 1.51 15.22
C VAL A 160 5.63 0.10 15.06
N PRO A 161 5.32 -0.62 13.95
CA PRO A 161 5.84 -1.97 13.72
C PRO A 161 7.37 -1.98 13.61
N GLY A 162 8.02 -3.06 14.06
CA GLY A 162 9.48 -3.20 14.00
C GLY A 162 10.27 -2.23 14.89
N TYR A 163 9.59 -1.40 15.68
CA TYR A 163 10.20 -0.51 16.65
C TYR A 163 10.12 -1.14 18.04
N THR A 164 11.27 -1.60 18.55
CA THR A 164 11.35 -2.24 19.87
C THR A 164 11.44 -1.18 20.97
N TYR A 165 10.30 -0.65 21.41
CA TYR A 165 10.19 -0.15 22.78
C TYR A 165 9.14 -0.99 23.51
N LYS A 166 9.57 -1.66 24.59
CA LYS A 166 8.83 -2.50 25.56
C LYS A 166 7.49 -3.11 25.09
N PRO A 167 7.29 -4.45 25.20
CA PRO A 167 6.04 -5.07 24.80
C PRO A 167 4.88 -4.48 25.60
N LEU A 168 4.10 -3.63 24.94
CA LEU A 168 2.74 -3.34 25.37
C LEU A 168 1.88 -4.53 24.93
N PRO A 169 0.89 -4.91 25.75
CA PRO A 169 -0.02 -6.00 25.41
C PRO A 169 -0.70 -5.71 24.08
N ALA A 170 -0.86 -6.76 23.27
CA ALA A 170 -1.54 -6.69 21.99
C ALA A 170 -2.90 -5.99 22.16
N PRO A 171 -3.22 -4.96 21.36
CA PRO A 171 -4.54 -4.36 21.41
C PRO A 171 -5.59 -5.42 21.04
N THR A 172 -6.61 -5.56 21.89
CA THR A 172 -7.84 -6.27 21.55
C THR A 172 -8.61 -5.39 20.57
N ILE A 173 -8.39 -5.62 19.29
CA ILE A 173 -9.22 -5.05 18.22
C ILE A 173 -10.64 -5.60 18.42
N PRO A 174 -11.68 -4.75 18.62
CA PRO A 174 -13.06 -5.24 18.64
C PRO A 174 -13.39 -5.81 17.25
N PRO A 175 -14.17 -6.91 17.16
CA PRO A 175 -14.53 -7.48 15.87
C PRO A 175 -15.43 -6.50 15.12
N ARG A 176 -14.85 -5.70 14.23
CA ARG A 176 -15.58 -5.16 13.07
C ARG A 176 -15.85 -6.35 12.15
N GLU A 177 -17.07 -6.44 11.64
CA GLU A 177 -17.40 -7.30 10.52
C GLU A 177 -16.34 -7.10 9.41
N LYS A 178 -15.72 -8.20 8.97
CA LYS A 178 -14.70 -8.31 7.90
C LYS A 178 -13.83 -7.05 7.70
N TRP A 179 -12.84 -6.84 8.57
CA TRP A 179 -11.90 -5.70 8.51
C TRP A 179 -11.16 -5.52 7.16
N TRP A 180 -11.10 -6.57 6.34
CA TRP A 180 -10.44 -6.59 5.03
C TRP A 180 -11.38 -6.29 3.86
N LEU A 181 -12.68 -6.12 4.09
CA LEU A 181 -13.66 -5.90 3.03
C LEU A 181 -13.71 -4.39 2.69
N PRO A 182 -13.34 -3.98 1.47
CA PRO A 182 -13.42 -2.59 1.06
C PRO A 182 -14.87 -2.26 0.64
N GLU A 183 -15.17 -0.97 0.50
CA GLU A 183 -16.45 -0.57 -0.13
C GLU A 183 -16.51 -1.08 -1.57
N THR A 184 -17.67 -1.56 -2.00
CA THR A 184 -17.89 -2.03 -3.35
C THR A 184 -17.69 -0.88 -4.35
N PRO A 185 -16.82 -1.03 -5.36
CA PRO A 185 -16.64 -0.01 -6.40
C PRO A 185 -17.97 0.31 -7.10
N THR A 186 -18.27 1.59 -7.29
CA THR A 186 -19.48 2.01 -8.02
C THR A 186 -19.25 1.92 -9.53
N ALA A 187 -20.33 1.90 -10.31
CA ALA A 187 -20.24 1.90 -11.77
C ALA A 187 -19.42 3.08 -12.32
N GLU A 188 -19.48 4.23 -11.64
CA GLU A 188 -18.70 5.43 -11.99
C GLU A 188 -17.21 5.20 -11.76
N THR A 189 -16.82 4.61 -10.62
CA THR A 189 -15.41 4.38 -10.26
C THR A 189 -14.75 3.26 -11.07
N VAL A 190 -15.48 2.53 -11.92
CA VAL A 190 -14.91 1.50 -12.80
C VAL A 190 -15.18 1.76 -14.29
N SER A 191 -15.85 2.87 -14.62
CA SER A 191 -16.34 3.21 -15.96
C SER A 191 -15.24 3.37 -17.03
N CYS A 192 -14.02 3.70 -16.62
CA CYS A 192 -12.84 3.86 -17.47
C CYS A 192 -12.04 2.56 -17.70
N LEU A 193 -12.33 1.50 -16.94
CA LEU A 193 -11.57 0.25 -17.01
C LEU A 193 -11.90 -0.50 -18.30
N SER A 194 -10.90 -1.14 -18.90
CA SER A 194 -11.10 -1.99 -20.09
C SER A 194 -11.70 -3.34 -19.70
N PHE A 195 -12.48 -3.96 -20.57
CA PHE A 195 -12.94 -5.34 -20.32
C PHE A 195 -11.79 -6.33 -20.56
N ALA A 196 -11.54 -7.18 -19.57
CA ALA A 196 -10.71 -8.35 -19.74
C ALA A 196 -11.57 -9.49 -20.28
N ASN A 197 -11.59 -9.67 -21.61
CA ASN A 197 -12.45 -10.64 -22.29
C ASN A 197 -12.22 -12.10 -21.82
N ALA A 198 -11.00 -12.44 -21.41
CA ALA A 198 -10.65 -13.75 -20.85
C ALA A 198 -10.92 -13.86 -19.34
N GLY A 199 -11.53 -12.84 -18.74
CA GLY A 199 -11.72 -12.70 -17.30
C GLY A 199 -10.49 -12.13 -16.57
N CYS A 200 -10.72 -11.60 -15.38
CA CYS A 200 -9.68 -11.07 -14.49
C CYS A 200 -8.64 -12.13 -14.12
N SER A 201 -9.06 -13.40 -13.95
CA SER A 201 -8.19 -14.53 -13.57
C SER A 201 -7.09 -14.85 -14.59
N ALA A 202 -7.27 -14.45 -15.85
CA ALA A 202 -6.26 -14.58 -16.90
C ALA A 202 -5.15 -13.52 -16.82
N LEU A 203 -5.31 -12.46 -16.01
CA LEU A 203 -4.36 -11.36 -15.93
C LEU A 203 -3.25 -11.67 -14.94
N THR A 204 -2.02 -11.79 -15.44
CA THR A 204 -0.83 -12.09 -14.62
C THR A 204 0.01 -10.86 -14.28
N ASP A 205 -0.32 -9.71 -14.87
CA ASP A 205 0.35 -8.44 -14.68
C ASP A 205 -0.52 -7.48 -13.85
N MET A 206 0.13 -6.75 -12.94
CA MET A 206 -0.56 -5.81 -12.06
C MET A 206 -1.20 -4.67 -12.83
N GLY A 207 -0.47 -4.09 -13.80
CA GLY A 207 -0.97 -2.96 -14.60
C GLY A 207 -2.18 -3.36 -15.43
N ALA A 208 -2.12 -4.54 -16.06
CA ALA A 208 -3.25 -5.11 -16.79
C ALA A 208 -4.45 -5.38 -15.86
N CYS A 209 -4.21 -5.97 -14.68
CA CYS A 209 -5.25 -6.23 -13.68
C CYS A 209 -5.93 -4.96 -13.21
N LEU A 210 -5.15 -3.95 -12.80
CA LEU A 210 -5.66 -2.69 -12.23
C LEU A 210 -6.26 -1.75 -13.27
N SER A 211 -6.07 -2.01 -14.56
CA SER A 211 -6.71 -1.27 -15.65
C SER A 211 -7.92 -1.99 -16.25
N SER A 212 -8.33 -3.12 -15.66
CA SER A 212 -9.38 -3.98 -16.22
C SER A 212 -10.56 -4.21 -15.27
N ARG A 213 -11.74 -4.34 -15.87
CA ARG A 213 -12.94 -4.92 -15.25
C ARG A 213 -13.18 -6.31 -15.84
N ASP A 214 -13.86 -7.15 -15.06
CA ASP A 214 -14.09 -8.53 -15.47
C ASP A 214 -15.02 -8.59 -16.67
N GLY A 215 -14.67 -9.43 -17.65
CA GLY A 215 -15.41 -9.57 -18.91
C GLY A 215 -15.81 -11.01 -19.22
N SER A 216 -15.67 -11.94 -18.28
CA SER A 216 -16.00 -13.36 -18.49
C SER A 216 -17.46 -13.59 -18.84
N ASP A 217 -18.35 -12.68 -18.44
CA ASP A 217 -19.80 -12.77 -18.69
C ASP A 217 -20.21 -12.12 -20.02
N VAL A 218 -19.25 -11.54 -20.75
CA VAL A 218 -19.45 -10.78 -22.01
C VAL A 218 -18.90 -11.55 -23.22
N ALA A 219 -18.44 -12.81 -23.03
CA ALA A 219 -17.86 -13.68 -24.05
C ALA A 219 -18.81 -14.82 -24.48
#